data_AF-A0A7I9WDZ4-F1
#
_entry.id   AF-A0A7I9WDZ4-F1
#
_cell.length_a   1.000
_cell.length_b   1.000
_cell.length_c   1.000
_cell.angle_alpha   90.00
_cell.angle_beta   90.00
_cell.angle_gamma   90.00
#
_symmetry.space_group_name_H-M   'P 1'
#
loop_
_entity.id
_entity.type
_entity.pdbx_description
1 polymer ?
#
loop_
_entity_poly.entity_id
_entity_poly.type
_entity_poly.pdbx_seq_one_letter_code
_entity_poly.pdbx_strand_id
1 'polypeptide(L)'
;MTNSSDLRSAYDITAAARAVQPVLREFSGFGDRHRRTADEVIEALEENGMFRLFTPRRFGGLEIDLATLLSVTTALGEADGSAAWLVGVAASTSWLMAHGSPELQEEVRS
;
A
#
# COMPACT_ATOMS: atom_id res chain seq x y z
N MET A 1 -5.48 -21.68 -8.57
CA MET A 1 -5.41 -22.46 -7.31
C MET A 1 -4.57 -21.64 -6.34
N THR A 2 -5.21 -20.84 -5.50
CA THR A 2 -4.52 -19.95 -4.54
C THR A 2 -4.04 -20.77 -3.36
N ASN A 3 -2.74 -20.72 -3.05
CA ASN A 3 -2.12 -21.58 -2.05
C ASN A 3 -2.47 -21.12 -0.62
N SER A 4 -2.55 -22.04 0.34
CA SER A 4 -2.91 -21.73 1.74
C SER A 4 -1.85 -20.84 2.46
N SER A 5 -0.64 -20.74 1.91
CA SER A 5 0.40 -19.81 2.36
C SER A 5 0.10 -18.36 1.95
N ASP A 6 -0.42 -18.15 0.73
CA ASP A 6 -0.72 -16.81 0.20
C ASP A 6 -1.91 -16.18 0.92
N LEU A 7 -2.92 -16.98 1.28
CA LEU A 7 -4.07 -16.53 2.07
C LEU A 7 -3.68 -16.05 3.49
N ARG A 8 -2.66 -16.68 4.10
CA ARG A 8 -2.13 -16.24 5.40
C ARG A 8 -1.38 -14.92 5.28
N SER A 9 -0.57 -14.74 4.23
CA SER A 9 0.10 -13.47 3.94
C SER A 9 -0.90 -12.34 3.61
N ALA A 10 -1.98 -12.65 2.89
CA ALA A 10 -3.04 -11.71 2.57
C ALA A 10 -3.84 -11.27 3.80
N TYR A 11 -4.12 -12.20 4.72
CA TYR A 11 -4.74 -11.89 6.01
C TYR A 11 -3.84 -11.00 6.86
N ASP A 12 -2.54 -11.30 6.89
CA ASP A 12 -1.54 -10.55 7.65
C ASP A 12 -1.43 -9.09 7.17
N ILE A 13 -1.34 -8.88 5.84
CA ILE A 13 -1.23 -7.51 5.30
C ILE A 13 -2.53 -6.70 5.44
N THR A 14 -3.69 -7.35 5.35
CA THR A 14 -4.97 -6.68 5.60
C THR A 14 -5.12 -6.32 7.07
N ALA A 15 -4.63 -7.17 7.99
CA ALA A 15 -4.58 -6.86 9.41
C ALA A 15 -3.64 -5.67 9.69
N ALA A 16 -2.47 -5.62 9.04
CA ALA A 16 -1.57 -4.46 9.11
C ALA A 16 -2.26 -3.17 8.63
N ALA A 17 -3.02 -3.23 7.52
CA ALA A 17 -3.79 -2.08 7.04
C ALA A 17 -4.82 -1.59 8.07
N ARG A 18 -5.48 -2.52 8.79
CA ARG A 18 -6.40 -2.18 9.87
C ARG A 18 -5.70 -1.56 11.07
N ALA A 19 -4.46 -1.95 11.36
CA ALA A 19 -3.66 -1.38 12.44
C ALA A 19 -3.29 0.09 12.19
N VAL A 20 -3.26 0.55 10.94
CA VAL A 20 -3.01 1.95 10.57
C VAL A 20 -4.27 2.83 10.71
N GLN A 21 -5.47 2.26 10.75
CA GLN A 21 -6.72 3.05 10.81
C GLN A 21 -6.79 4.11 11.93
N PRO A 22 -6.29 3.88 13.17
CA PRO A 22 -6.33 4.90 14.22
C PRO A 22 -5.65 6.21 13.82
N VAL A 23 -4.43 6.16 13.28
CA VAL A 23 -3.72 7.38 12.84
C VAL A 23 -4.39 8.01 11.62
N LEU A 24 -4.95 7.22 10.70
CA LEU A 24 -5.72 7.77 9.58
C LEU A 24 -6.93 8.59 10.07
N ARG A 25 -7.66 8.07 11.07
CA ARG A 25 -8.81 8.78 11.65
C ARG A 25 -8.39 10.05 12.36
N GLU A 26 -7.31 10.00 13.13
CA GLU A 26 -6.75 11.16 13.84
C GLU A 26 -6.44 12.32 12.89
N PHE A 27 -5.89 12.02 11.71
CA PHE A 27 -5.47 13.01 10.73
C PHE A 27 -6.44 13.23 9.55
N SER A 28 -7.63 12.61 9.55
CA SER A 28 -8.60 12.65 8.43
C SER A 28 -8.96 14.06 7.94
N GLY A 29 -9.00 15.06 8.84
CA GLY A 29 -9.27 16.47 8.48
C GLY A 29 -8.03 17.30 8.12
N PHE A 30 -6.83 16.72 8.18
CA PHE A 30 -5.59 17.45 7.90
C PHE A 30 -5.50 17.85 6.43
N GLY A 31 -5.86 16.94 5.53
CA GLY A 31 -5.81 17.11 4.08
C GLY A 31 -6.64 18.30 3.59
N ASP A 32 -7.84 18.47 4.12
CA ASP A 32 -8.75 19.57 3.75
C ASP A 32 -8.14 20.95 4.03
N ARG A 33 -7.35 21.07 5.10
CA ARG A 33 -6.74 22.34 5.51
C ARG A 33 -5.40 22.61 4.82
N HIS A 34 -4.60 21.57 4.61
CA HIS A 34 -3.21 21.72 4.17
C HIS A 34 -2.97 21.30 2.71
N ARG A 35 -3.97 20.70 2.05
CA ARG A 35 -3.90 20.18 0.68
C ARG A 35 -2.76 19.17 0.45
N ARG A 36 -2.44 18.42 1.50
CA ARG A 36 -1.47 17.31 1.50
C ARG A 36 -1.82 16.32 2.61
N THR A 37 -1.33 15.10 2.49
CA THR A 37 -1.40 14.10 3.56
C THR A 37 -0.50 14.51 4.73
N ALA A 38 -0.91 14.20 5.97
CA ALA A 38 -0.08 14.40 7.16
C ALA A 38 1.15 13.49 7.11
N ASP A 39 2.27 13.94 7.66
CA ASP A 39 3.52 13.20 7.60
C ASP A 39 3.44 11.92 8.46
N GLU A 40 2.72 11.98 9.58
CA GLU A 40 2.40 10.87 10.47
C GLU A 40 1.60 9.76 9.77
N VAL A 41 0.72 10.13 8.84
CA VAL A 41 -0.03 9.17 8.03
C VAL A 41 0.89 8.48 7.01
N ILE A 42 1.79 9.23 6.38
CA ILE A 42 2.76 8.67 5.42
C ILE A 42 3.69 7.68 6.13
N GLU A 43 4.24 8.07 7.28
CA GLU A 43 5.12 7.23 8.09
C GLU A 43 4.43 5.92 8.49
N ALA A 44 3.22 5.99 9.04
CA ALA A 44 2.49 4.80 9.45
C ALA A 44 2.14 3.86 8.28
N LEU A 45 1.82 4.40 7.10
CA LEU A 45 1.59 3.60 5.89
C LEU A 45 2.90 2.93 5.43
N GLU A 46 4.03 3.62 5.49
CA GLU A 46 5.34 3.11 5.10
C GLU A 46 5.83 2.00 6.05
N GLU A 47 5.77 2.22 7.36
CA GLU A 47 6.16 1.25 8.39
C GLU A 47 5.36 -0.05 8.31
N ASN A 48 4.09 0.05 7.90
CA ASN A 48 3.23 -1.12 7.70
C ASN A 48 3.33 -1.72 6.30
N GLY A 49 4.23 -1.23 5.43
CA GLY A 49 4.52 -1.81 4.12
C GLY A 49 3.49 -1.51 3.03
N MET A 50 2.60 -0.54 3.24
CA MET A 50 1.48 -0.23 2.33
C MET A 50 1.95 0.25 0.95
N PHE A 51 3.16 0.79 0.82
CA PHE A 51 3.72 1.20 -0.48
C PHE A 51 4.49 0.09 -1.22
N ARG A 52 4.62 -1.10 -0.63
CA ARG A 52 5.40 -2.23 -1.19
C ARG A 52 4.55 -3.37 -1.74
N LEU A 53 3.23 -3.21 -1.74
CA LEU A 53 2.24 -4.25 -2.05
C LEU A 53 2.47 -4.92 -3.42
N PHE A 54 2.57 -4.13 -4.49
CA PHE A 54 2.80 -4.62 -5.87
C PHE A 54 4.27 -4.56 -6.31
N THR A 55 5.19 -4.22 -5.40
CA THR A 55 6.62 -4.22 -5.73
C THR A 55 7.11 -5.66 -5.85
N PRO A 56 7.94 -5.99 -6.87
CA PRO A 56 8.53 -7.32 -6.98
C PRO A 56 9.35 -7.74 -5.75
N ARG A 57 9.35 -9.03 -5.40
CA ARG A 57 10.05 -9.61 -4.25
C ARG A 57 11.56 -9.46 -4.38
N ARG A 58 12.08 -9.48 -5.62
CA ARG A 58 13.49 -9.18 -5.91
C ARG A 58 13.92 -7.76 -5.49
N PHE A 59 12.97 -6.85 -5.33
CA PHE A 59 13.17 -5.50 -4.80
C PHE A 59 12.63 -5.35 -3.36
N GLY A 60 12.46 -6.48 -2.65
CA GLY A 60 11.95 -6.55 -1.28
C GLY A 60 10.46 -6.20 -1.14
N GLY A 61 9.69 -6.22 -2.22
CA GLY A 61 8.25 -6.02 -2.16
C GLY A 61 7.47 -7.28 -1.78
N LEU A 62 6.15 -7.14 -1.71
CA LEU A 62 5.26 -8.22 -1.25
C LEU A 62 4.70 -9.08 -2.39
N GLU A 63 4.66 -8.57 -3.62
CA GLU A 63 4.04 -9.23 -4.79
C GLU A 63 2.65 -9.80 -4.49
N ILE A 64 1.77 -8.99 -3.89
CA ILE A 64 0.40 -9.45 -3.59
C ILE A 64 -0.47 -9.46 -4.85
N ASP A 65 -1.57 -10.22 -4.80
CA ASP A 65 -2.58 -10.21 -5.86
C ASP A 65 -3.55 -9.01 -5.76
N LEU A 66 -4.32 -8.78 -6.82
CA LEU A 66 -5.29 -7.69 -6.89
C LEU A 66 -6.39 -7.80 -5.83
N ALA A 67 -6.83 -9.02 -5.50
CA ALA A 67 -7.87 -9.22 -4.49
C ALA A 67 -7.41 -8.79 -3.10
N THR A 68 -6.14 -9.05 -2.77
CA THR A 68 -5.50 -8.60 -1.53
C THR A 68 -5.32 -7.09 -1.52
N LEU A 69 -4.90 -6.48 -2.64
CA LEU A 69 -4.82 -5.02 -2.75
C LEU A 69 -6.18 -4.36 -2.48
N LEU A 70 -7.25 -4.88 -3.08
CA LEU A 70 -8.61 -4.37 -2.86
C LEU A 70 -9.05 -4.51 -1.40
N SER A 71 -8.66 -5.60 -0.73
CA SER A 71 -8.94 -5.80 0.70
C SER A 71 -8.19 -4.79 1.57
N VAL A 72 -6.93 -4.54 1.26
CA VAL A 72 -6.09 -3.52 1.93
C VAL A 72 -6.66 -2.12 1.71
N THR A 73 -6.91 -1.70 0.46
CA THR A 73 -7.41 -0.34 0.18
C THR A 73 -8.82 -0.13 0.70
N THR A 74 -9.67 -1.17 0.73
CA THR A 74 -10.98 -1.10 1.41
C THR A 74 -10.79 -0.86 2.91
N ALA A 75 -9.91 -1.61 3.57
CA ALA A 75 -9.63 -1.44 5.00
C ALA A 75 -9.07 -0.05 5.31
N LEU A 76 -8.18 0.50 4.49
CA LEU A 76 -7.69 1.88 4.67
C LEU A 76 -8.82 2.90 4.44
N GLY A 77 -9.65 2.68 3.42
CA GLY A 77 -10.74 3.57 3.02
C GLY A 77 -11.87 3.66 4.03
N GLU A 78 -12.06 2.64 4.88
CA GLU A 78 -12.95 2.70 6.05
C GLU A 78 -12.54 3.78 7.07
N ALA A 79 -11.28 4.24 7.05
CA ALA A 79 -10.76 5.27 7.94
C ALA A 79 -10.46 6.59 7.22
N ASP A 80 -9.80 6.54 6.06
CA ASP A 80 -9.52 7.71 5.23
C ASP A 80 -9.42 7.32 3.74
N GLY A 81 -10.29 7.93 2.92
CA GLY A 81 -10.32 7.67 1.48
C GLY A 81 -9.08 8.17 0.74
N SER A 82 -8.45 9.25 1.23
CA SER A 82 -7.26 9.83 0.61
C SER A 82 -6.04 8.92 0.76
N ALA A 83 -5.85 8.33 1.94
CA ALA A 83 -4.83 7.33 2.21
C ALA A 83 -5.03 6.06 1.36
N ALA A 84 -6.27 5.56 1.27
CA ALA A 84 -6.58 4.43 0.40
C ALA A 84 -6.26 4.70 -1.07
N TRP A 85 -6.59 5.91 -1.55
CA TRP A 85 -6.25 6.36 -2.90
C TRP A 85 -4.73 6.41 -3.12
N LEU A 86 -3.98 7.00 -2.17
CA LEU A 86 -2.52 7.11 -2.25
C LEU A 86 -1.85 5.73 -2.39
N VAL A 87 -2.27 4.76 -1.57
CA VAL A 87 -1.77 3.38 -1.63
C VAL A 87 -2.15 2.70 -2.95
N GLY A 88 -3.38 2.91 -3.44
CA GLY A 88 -3.82 2.37 -4.74
C GLY A 88 -3.02 2.92 -5.93
N VAL A 89 -2.71 4.22 -5.92
CA VAL A 89 -1.85 4.86 -6.92
C VAL A 89 -0.42 4.31 -6.85
N ALA A 90 0.17 4.23 -5.66
CA ALA A 90 1.52 3.68 -5.47
C ALA A 90 1.64 2.23 -5.96
N ALA A 91 0.63 1.40 -5.68
CA ALA A 91 0.56 0.02 -6.16
C ALA A 91 0.48 -0.02 -7.69
N SER A 92 -0.38 0.80 -8.29
CA SER A 92 -0.56 0.88 -9.75
C SER A 92 0.72 1.33 -10.47
N THR A 93 1.40 2.35 -9.93
CA THR A 93 2.71 2.78 -10.43
C THR A 93 3.75 1.67 -10.31
N SER A 94 3.79 0.96 -9.18
CA SER A 94 4.70 -0.19 -9.00
C SER A 94 4.46 -1.30 -10.02
N TRP A 95 3.19 -1.59 -10.33
CA TRP A 95 2.81 -2.56 -11.35
C TRP A 95 3.22 -2.12 -12.76
N LEU A 96 3.01 -0.86 -13.12
CA LEU A 96 3.47 -0.30 -14.41
C LEU A 96 4.99 -0.42 -14.54
N MET A 97 5.72 -0.05 -13.48
CA MET A 97 7.18 -0.14 -13.45
C MET A 97 7.68 -1.57 -13.64
N ALA A 98 7.01 -2.57 -13.05
CA ALA A 98 7.37 -3.98 -13.21
C ALA A 98 7.26 -4.49 -14.67
N HIS A 99 6.56 -3.77 -15.55
CA HIS A 99 6.46 -4.06 -16.98
C HIS A 99 7.43 -3.22 -17.84
N GLY A 100 8.22 -2.34 -17.22
CA GLY A 100 9.31 -1.62 -17.86
C GLY A 100 10.50 -2.51 -18.22
N SER A 101 11.50 -1.96 -18.93
CA SER A 101 12.74 -2.69 -19.20
C SER A 101 13.48 -3.03 -17.89
N PRO A 102 14.33 -4.06 -17.86
CA PRO A 102 15.13 -4.39 -16.67
C PRO A 102 15.92 -3.20 -16.13
N GLU A 103 16.50 -2.39 -17.02
CA GLU A 103 17.28 -1.20 -16.66
C GLU A 103 16.41 -0.16 -15.93
N LEU A 104 15.19 0.09 -16.45
CA LEU A 104 14.22 1.00 -15.82
C LEU A 104 13.76 0.47 -14.45
N GLN A 105 13.63 -0.84 -14.31
CA GLN A 105 13.26 -1.45 -13.04
C GLN A 105 14.37 -1.33 -11.99
N GLU A 106 15.63 -1.45 -12.40
CA GLU A 106 16.79 -1.27 -11.53
C GLU A 106 16.97 0.20 -11.13
N GLU A 107 16.87 1.15 -12.07
CA GLU A 107 17.02 2.59 -11.79
C GLU A 107 16.02 3.11 -10.75
N VAL A 108 14.75 2.70 -10.85
CA VAL A 108 13.69 3.18 -9.94
C VAL A 108 13.71 2.46 -8.58
N ARG A 109 14.43 1.33 -8.47
CA ARG A 109 14.44 0.49 -7.27
C ARG A 109 15.83 0.30 -6.64
N SER A 110 16.85 1.03 -7.14
CA SER A 110 18.18 1.14 -6.53
C SER A 110 18.15 2.03 -5.30
#